data_AF-G2G8R0-F1
#
_entry.id   AF-G2G8R0-F1
#
_cell.length_a   1.000
_cell.length_b   1.000
_cell.length_c   1.000
_cell.angle_alpha   90.00
_cell.angle_beta   90.00
_cell.angle_gamma   90.00
#
_symmetry.space_group_name_H-M   'P 1'
#
loop_
_entity.id
_entity.type
_entity.pdbx_description
1 polymer ?
#
loop_
_entity_poly.entity_id
_entity_poly.type
_entity_poly.pdbx_seq_one_letter_code
_entity_poly.pdbx_strand_id
1 'polypeptide(L)'
;MLVAGLIVMTASACGSGSGGDPAESAPATQPESTPAPASSEASSPPPSDPSPSDPPASEPAASEPASQSLFPGRTVRQSEDSVIASRASYGKGWPWKTSDVVLACSDAVGGGAYLNAANGENYLLTGTITRPGFVKGNAGTELWNGKDGDAYAQWLDAGETLCPDAG
;
A
#
# COMPACT_ATOMS: atom_id res chain seq x y z
N MET A 1 41.14 30.94 21.79
CA MET A 1 41.14 31.06 23.27
C MET A 1 39.91 30.33 23.79
N LEU A 2 40.13 29.40 24.73
CA LEU A 2 39.21 28.65 25.63
C LEU A 2 37.98 27.94 25.01
N VAL A 3 37.71 26.63 25.10
CA VAL A 3 38.00 25.47 26.01
C VAL A 3 36.71 25.00 26.71
N ALA A 4 36.43 23.69 26.56
CA ALA A 4 35.62 22.80 27.42
C ALA A 4 34.10 23.06 27.50
N GLY A 5 33.22 22.08 27.72
CA GLY A 5 33.25 20.65 28.04
C GLY A 5 31.83 20.13 27.73
N LEU A 6 31.43 18.87 27.84
CA LEU A 6 31.67 17.85 28.86
C LEU A 6 31.08 16.53 28.31
N ILE A 7 31.77 15.42 28.57
CA ILE A 7 31.37 14.05 28.27
C ILE A 7 30.32 13.57 29.30
N VAL A 8 29.31 12.82 28.86
CA VAL A 8 28.64 11.81 29.70
C VAL A 8 28.65 10.48 28.96
N MET A 9 29.49 9.57 29.45
CA MET A 9 29.35 8.13 29.25
C MET A 9 28.55 7.57 30.41
N THR A 10 27.55 6.72 30.14
CA THR A 10 27.15 5.66 31.07
C THR A 10 26.73 4.44 30.27
N ALA A 11 27.62 3.43 30.28
CA ALA A 11 27.27 2.05 30.02
C ALA A 11 26.48 1.49 31.21
N SER A 12 25.46 0.67 30.93
CA SER A 12 24.88 -0.23 31.92
C SER A 12 25.07 -1.67 31.45
N ALA A 13 25.60 -2.46 32.38
CA ALA A 13 26.16 -3.78 32.23
C ALA A 13 25.12 -4.91 32.38
N CYS A 14 25.55 -6.10 31.97
CA CYS A 14 25.28 -7.45 32.52
C CYS A 14 23.90 -7.82 33.09
N GLY A 15 23.41 -8.98 32.65
CA GLY A 15 22.44 -9.77 33.41
C GLY A 15 22.19 -11.15 32.81
N SER A 16 22.84 -12.16 33.39
CA SER A 16 22.79 -13.60 33.09
C SER A 16 21.45 -14.27 33.44
N GLY A 17 21.18 -15.44 32.84
CA GLY A 17 20.29 -16.48 33.38
C GLY A 17 19.23 -16.95 32.37
N SER A 18 19.40 -18.11 31.74
CA SER A 18 19.07 -19.45 32.24
C SER A 18 17.57 -19.77 32.21
N GLY A 19 17.23 -20.76 31.37
CA GLY A 19 16.20 -21.75 31.71
C GLY A 19 14.99 -21.77 30.79
N GLY A 20 14.84 -22.86 30.03
CA GLY A 20 13.53 -23.30 29.57
C GLY A 20 13.48 -23.94 28.19
N ASP A 21 14.20 -25.03 27.95
CA ASP A 21 13.70 -26.10 27.07
C ASP A 21 12.98 -27.10 27.97
N PRO A 22 11.72 -27.43 27.66
CA PRO A 22 11.52 -28.73 27.02
C PRO A 22 10.41 -28.70 25.96
N ALA A 23 10.76 -29.01 24.72
CA ALA A 23 9.80 -29.60 23.78
C ALA A 23 10.51 -30.70 23.01
N GLU A 24 10.64 -31.84 23.70
CA GLU A 24 10.98 -33.12 23.09
C GLU A 24 9.75 -33.68 22.35
N SER A 25 10.03 -34.42 21.27
CA SER A 25 9.16 -35.32 20.51
C SER A 25 8.27 -34.73 19.41
N ALA A 26 8.90 -34.51 18.26
CA ALA A 26 8.80 -35.28 17.00
C ALA A 26 7.44 -35.93 16.56
N PRO A 27 7.25 -36.13 15.24
CA PRO A 27 5.98 -36.07 14.54
C PRO A 27 5.24 -37.41 14.44
N ALA A 28 3.91 -37.36 14.32
CA ALA A 28 3.10 -38.49 13.90
C ALA A 28 2.42 -38.19 12.55
N THR A 29 2.96 -38.87 11.54
CA THR A 29 2.38 -39.25 10.25
C THR A 29 0.91 -39.66 10.35
N GLN A 30 0.03 -39.15 9.48
CA GLN A 30 -0.54 -39.94 8.37
C GLN A 30 -1.43 -39.11 7.41
N PRO A 31 -1.37 -39.41 6.09
CA PRO A 31 -2.21 -38.81 5.05
C PRO A 31 -3.42 -39.70 4.71
N GLU A 32 -4.61 -39.14 4.62
CA GLU A 32 -5.82 -39.69 3.94
C GLU A 32 -6.96 -38.70 4.22
N SER A 33 -7.86 -38.30 3.31
CA SER A 33 -8.31 -38.88 2.06
C SER A 33 -8.80 -37.76 1.15
N THR A 34 -8.41 -37.81 -0.12
CA THR A 34 -9.13 -37.14 -1.21
C THR A 34 -10.35 -37.97 -1.55
N PRO A 35 -11.58 -37.42 -1.50
CA PRO A 35 -12.62 -37.84 -2.42
C PRO A 35 -12.54 -37.00 -3.70
N ALA A 36 -12.43 -37.71 -4.81
CA ALA A 36 -12.50 -37.21 -6.17
C ALA A 36 -13.91 -36.66 -6.50
N PRO A 37 -14.08 -35.93 -7.62
CA PRO A 37 -15.25 -35.09 -7.87
C PRO A 37 -16.47 -35.89 -8.29
N ALA A 38 -17.65 -35.49 -7.81
CA ALA A 38 -18.90 -35.93 -8.41
C ALA A 38 -19.09 -35.19 -9.74
N SER A 39 -18.92 -35.94 -10.83
CA SER A 39 -19.48 -35.60 -12.15
C SER A 39 -20.90 -36.15 -12.23
N SER A 40 -21.83 -35.33 -12.73
CA SER A 40 -22.97 -35.74 -13.56
C SER A 40 -23.56 -34.44 -14.17
N GLU A 41 -23.33 -34.23 -15.46
CA GLU A 41 -24.32 -34.38 -16.54
C GLU A 41 -25.18 -33.11 -16.70
N ALA A 42 -24.96 -32.28 -17.72
CA ALA A 42 -25.24 -32.45 -19.15
C ALA A 42 -26.56 -31.80 -19.58
N SER A 43 -26.43 -30.86 -20.52
CA SER A 43 -27.36 -30.52 -21.60
C SER A 43 -28.61 -29.70 -21.28
N SER A 44 -28.64 -28.44 -21.73
CA SER A 44 -29.23 -28.10 -23.04
C SER A 44 -29.01 -26.63 -23.44
N PRO A 45 -28.94 -26.32 -24.74
CA PRO A 45 -28.74 -24.96 -25.29
C PRO A 45 -29.95 -24.03 -25.09
N PRO A 46 -29.77 -22.69 -25.27
CA PRO A 46 -30.77 -21.68 -24.89
C PRO A 46 -31.95 -21.61 -25.87
N PRO A 47 -33.15 -21.21 -25.43
CA PRO A 47 -34.18 -20.76 -26.36
C PRO A 47 -33.83 -19.36 -26.90
N SER A 48 -34.15 -19.22 -28.18
CA SER A 48 -33.89 -18.11 -29.10
C SER A 48 -34.28 -16.71 -28.63
N ASP A 49 -33.36 -15.78 -28.88
CA ASP A 49 -33.53 -14.43 -29.45
C ASP A 49 -34.97 -14.00 -29.80
N PRO A 50 -35.44 -12.88 -29.23
CA PRO A 50 -36.25 -11.93 -29.97
C PRO A 50 -35.41 -10.70 -30.35
N SER A 51 -35.13 -10.61 -31.66
CA SER A 51 -34.99 -9.44 -32.56
C SER A 51 -34.76 -8.03 -31.98
N PRO A 52 -34.01 -7.19 -32.71
CA PRO A 52 -33.37 -5.98 -32.21
C PRO A 52 -34.41 -4.90 -31.93
N SER A 53 -34.56 -4.55 -30.66
CA SER A 53 -35.15 -3.27 -30.28
C SER A 53 -33.97 -2.32 -30.04
N ASP A 54 -33.92 -1.30 -30.91
CA ASP A 54 -33.04 -0.13 -30.94
C ASP A 54 -31.92 -0.04 -29.88
N PRO A 55 -30.65 0.18 -30.25
CA PRO A 55 -29.71 0.70 -29.26
C PRO A 55 -30.33 1.99 -28.72
N PRO A 56 -30.48 2.17 -27.39
CA PRO A 56 -30.74 3.49 -26.87
C PRO A 56 -29.65 4.38 -27.46
N ALA A 57 -30.10 5.42 -28.18
CA ALA A 57 -29.25 6.42 -28.80
C ALA A 57 -28.08 6.67 -27.86
N SER A 58 -26.86 6.47 -28.37
CA SER A 58 -25.62 6.70 -27.64
C SER A 58 -25.75 8.03 -26.93
N GLU A 59 -26.13 7.98 -25.65
CA GLU A 59 -26.01 9.12 -24.77
C GLU A 59 -24.52 9.43 -24.86
N PRO A 60 -24.13 10.64 -25.29
CA PRO A 60 -22.72 10.96 -25.39
C PRO A 60 -22.18 10.69 -24.00
N ALA A 61 -21.30 9.69 -23.90
CA ALA A 61 -20.66 9.29 -22.65
C ALA A 61 -20.34 10.59 -21.94
N ALA A 62 -21.06 10.82 -20.83
CA ALA A 62 -20.87 12.00 -20.02
C ALA A 62 -19.36 12.07 -19.87
N SER A 63 -18.77 13.13 -20.41
CA SER A 63 -17.33 13.27 -20.40
C SER A 63 -16.98 13.28 -18.93
N GLU A 64 -16.54 12.13 -18.42
CA GLU A 64 -15.91 12.03 -17.12
C GLU A 64 -14.91 13.17 -17.14
N PRO A 65 -15.01 14.15 -16.23
CA PRO A 65 -14.04 15.22 -16.20
C PRO A 65 -12.71 14.50 -16.13
N ALA A 66 -11.88 14.63 -17.17
CA ALA A 66 -10.63 13.90 -17.26
C ALA A 66 -9.89 14.19 -15.96
N SER A 67 -9.90 13.23 -15.02
CA SER A 67 -9.32 13.39 -13.70
C SER A 67 -7.89 13.80 -13.98
N GLN A 68 -7.57 15.06 -13.68
CA GLN A 68 -6.27 15.60 -14.03
C GLN A 68 -5.25 14.70 -13.36
N SER A 69 -4.40 14.08 -14.17
CA SER A 69 -3.42 13.14 -13.65
C SER A 69 -2.54 13.86 -12.65
N LEU A 70 -2.46 13.33 -11.43
CA LEU A 70 -1.64 13.91 -10.35
C LEU A 70 -0.14 13.71 -10.61
N PHE A 71 0.20 12.84 -11.55
CA PHE A 71 1.58 12.49 -11.92
C PHE A 71 1.80 12.67 -13.43
N PRO A 72 1.78 13.91 -13.94
CA PRO A 72 1.97 14.18 -15.36
C PRO A 72 3.27 13.59 -15.89
N GLY A 73 3.18 12.86 -17.00
CA GLY A 73 4.33 12.23 -17.66
C GLY A 73 4.89 11.00 -16.93
N ARG A 74 4.19 10.48 -15.90
CA ARG A 74 4.58 9.27 -15.19
C ARG A 74 3.61 8.13 -15.45
N THR A 75 4.14 6.92 -15.54
CA THR A 75 3.33 5.71 -15.62
C THR A 75 2.93 5.28 -14.21
N VAL A 76 1.80 5.82 -13.74
CA VAL A 76 1.13 5.42 -12.50
C VAL A 76 -0.30 5.01 -12.80
N ARG A 77 -0.85 4.08 -12.03
CA ARG A 77 -2.28 3.73 -12.11
C ARG A 77 -3.01 4.54 -11.04
N GLN A 78 -3.74 5.56 -11.46
CA GLN A 78 -4.53 6.42 -10.59
C GLN A 78 -6.01 6.03 -10.69
N SER A 79 -6.66 5.98 -9.54
CA SER A 79 -8.11 5.90 -9.36
C SER A 79 -8.57 7.09 -8.49
N GLU A 80 -9.88 7.20 -8.25
CA GLU A 80 -10.44 8.28 -7.43
C GLU A 80 -9.92 8.30 -5.99
N ASP A 81 -9.61 7.13 -5.42
CA ASP A 81 -9.20 7.00 -4.01
C ASP A 81 -7.77 6.49 -3.81
N SER A 82 -7.03 6.20 -4.87
CA SER A 82 -5.71 5.56 -4.75
C SER A 82 -4.78 5.77 -5.93
N VAL A 83 -3.48 5.61 -5.68
CA VAL A 83 -2.43 5.59 -6.72
C VAL A 83 -1.55 4.38 -6.50
N ILE A 84 -1.38 3.57 -7.54
CA ILE A 84 -0.49 2.40 -7.55
C ILE A 84 0.68 2.72 -8.49
N ALA A 85 1.90 2.60 -7.97
CA ALA A 85 3.11 2.81 -8.76
C ALA A 85 4.21 1.80 -8.41
N SER A 86 4.97 1.43 -9.44
CA SER A 86 6.18 0.62 -9.31
C SER A 86 7.39 1.42 -9.78
N ARG A 87 8.56 1.16 -9.21
CA ARG A 87 9.84 1.71 -9.69
C ARG A 87 10.08 1.36 -11.15
N ALA A 88 9.71 0.14 -11.56
CA ALA A 88 9.91 -0.34 -12.92
C ALA A 88 9.14 0.51 -13.94
N SER A 89 7.89 0.86 -13.65
CA SER A 89 7.04 1.67 -14.52
C SER A 89 7.30 3.17 -14.38
N TYR A 90 7.61 3.65 -13.16
CA TYR A 90 7.89 5.07 -12.89
C TYR A 90 9.23 5.53 -13.49
N GLY A 91 10.22 4.65 -13.50
CA GLY A 91 11.54 4.89 -14.08
C GLY A 91 12.40 5.86 -13.26
N LYS A 92 13.16 6.72 -13.95
CA LYS A 92 14.08 7.67 -13.32
C LYS A 92 13.31 8.66 -12.45
N GLY A 93 13.82 8.92 -11.24
CA GLY A 93 13.21 9.83 -10.27
C GLY A 93 12.26 9.14 -9.30
N TRP A 94 12.25 7.80 -9.25
CA TRP A 94 11.52 7.06 -8.21
C TRP A 94 11.98 7.50 -6.80
N PRO A 95 11.09 8.05 -5.97
CA PRO A 95 11.48 8.67 -4.70
C PRO A 95 11.58 7.66 -3.53
N TRP A 96 11.15 6.41 -3.72
CA TRP A 96 11.01 5.46 -2.62
C TRP A 96 12.15 4.42 -2.57
N LYS A 97 12.53 3.99 -1.37
CA LYS A 97 13.49 2.89 -1.14
C LYS A 97 12.90 1.53 -1.52
N THR A 98 11.60 1.36 -1.34
CA THR A 98 10.85 0.17 -1.78
C THR A 98 10.67 0.11 -3.30
N SER A 99 10.34 -1.06 -3.85
CA SER A 99 10.09 -1.26 -5.27
C SER A 99 8.74 -0.74 -5.72
N ASP A 100 7.72 -0.82 -4.87
CA ASP A 100 6.33 -0.51 -5.18
C ASP A 100 5.67 0.17 -4.00
N VAL A 101 4.74 1.08 -4.31
CA VAL A 101 3.87 1.71 -3.32
C VAL A 101 2.43 1.79 -3.82
N VAL A 102 1.50 1.71 -2.87
CA VAL A 102 0.10 2.10 -3.05
C VAL A 102 -0.18 3.27 -2.12
N LEU A 103 -0.56 4.42 -2.67
CA LEU A 103 -1.13 5.52 -1.90
C LEU A 103 -2.61 5.28 -1.72
N ALA A 104 -3.07 5.42 -0.48
CA ALA A 104 -4.48 5.32 -0.10
C ALA A 104 -4.78 6.22 1.10
N CYS A 105 -6.07 6.50 1.29
CA CYS A 105 -6.60 7.28 2.41
C CYS A 105 -6.95 6.38 3.59
N SER A 106 -6.66 6.84 4.80
CA SER A 106 -7.14 6.20 6.03
C SER A 106 -8.53 6.71 6.39
N ASP A 107 -9.39 5.79 6.82
CA ASP A 107 -10.72 6.03 7.38
C ASP A 107 -10.71 6.35 8.89
N ALA A 108 -9.52 6.42 9.51
CA ALA A 108 -9.37 6.67 10.94
C ALA A 108 -9.69 8.13 11.31
N VAL A 109 -10.10 8.35 12.56
CA VAL A 109 -10.29 9.70 13.12
C VAL A 109 -8.98 10.49 13.07
N GLY A 110 -9.03 11.68 12.46
CA GLY A 110 -7.87 12.51 12.13
C GLY A 110 -7.36 12.36 10.69
N GLY A 111 -7.82 11.31 9.98
CA GLY A 111 -7.55 11.10 8.56
C GLY A 111 -6.07 10.94 8.24
N GLY A 112 -5.76 10.85 6.95
CA GLY A 112 -4.38 10.82 6.48
C GLY A 112 -4.19 9.98 5.25
N ALA A 113 -3.23 10.37 4.42
CA ALA A 113 -2.74 9.51 3.34
C ALA A 113 -1.59 8.66 3.86
N TYR A 114 -1.53 7.41 3.42
CA TYR A 114 -0.42 6.50 3.71
C TYR A 114 0.06 5.82 2.43
N LEU A 115 1.30 5.33 2.48
CA LEU A 115 1.88 4.46 1.46
C LEU A 115 1.95 3.03 2.02
N ASN A 116 1.24 2.10 1.40
CA ASN A 116 1.52 0.68 1.56
C ASN A 116 2.72 0.32 0.68
N ALA A 117 3.83 -0.05 1.30
CA ALA A 117 5.05 -0.42 0.58
C ALA A 117 5.03 -1.91 0.20
N ALA A 118 5.88 -2.30 -0.75
CA ALA A 118 6.04 -3.69 -1.18
C ALA A 118 6.31 -4.72 -0.05
N ASN A 119 6.74 -4.29 1.15
CA ASN A 119 6.89 -5.17 2.32
C ASN A 119 5.57 -5.42 3.08
N GLY A 120 4.44 -4.88 2.59
CA GLY A 120 3.12 -4.99 3.21
C GLY A 120 2.85 -3.99 4.33
N GLU A 121 3.82 -3.14 4.68
CA GLU A 121 3.74 -2.19 5.79
C GLU A 121 3.21 -0.84 5.30
N ASN A 122 2.43 -0.16 6.15
CA ASN A 122 1.94 1.18 5.86
C ASN A 122 2.83 2.24 6.49
N TYR A 123 3.09 3.32 5.75
CA TYR A 123 3.87 4.46 6.22
C TYR A 123 3.06 5.74 6.03
N LEU A 124 3.01 6.57 7.06
CA LEU A 124 2.28 7.84 7.03
C LEU A 124 2.91 8.79 6.01
N LEU A 125 2.12 9.27 5.05
CA LEU A 125 2.56 10.23 4.04
C LEU A 125 2.19 11.66 4.43
N THR A 126 0.91 11.91 4.71
CA THR A 126 0.40 13.20 5.21
C THR A 126 -0.76 12.97 6.20
N GLY A 127 -1.05 13.96 7.03
CA GLY A 127 -2.10 13.93 8.05
C GLY A 127 -1.76 13.17 9.34
N THR A 128 -2.80 12.76 10.08
CA THR A 128 -2.66 12.15 11.42
C THR A 128 -3.55 10.90 11.57
N ILE A 129 -2.97 9.73 11.32
CA ILE A 129 -3.70 8.47 11.45
C ILE A 129 -3.67 7.97 12.89
N THR A 130 -4.77 8.17 13.62
CA THR A 130 -4.90 7.81 15.05
C THR A 130 -5.34 6.36 15.24
N ARG A 131 -4.59 5.40 14.67
CA ARG A 131 -4.85 3.96 14.80
C ARG A 131 -3.56 3.21 15.18
N PRO A 132 -3.44 2.72 16.43
CA PRO A 132 -2.23 2.03 16.89
C PRO A 132 -1.86 0.85 15.99
N GLY A 133 -0.58 0.77 15.61
CA GLY A 133 -0.05 -0.30 14.76
C GLY A 133 -0.48 -0.26 13.29
N PHE A 134 -1.28 0.73 12.87
CA PHE A 134 -1.67 0.85 11.47
C PHE A 134 -0.52 1.34 10.59
N VAL A 135 0.21 2.37 11.04
CA VAL A 135 1.44 2.83 10.39
C VAL A 135 2.66 2.32 11.14
N LYS A 136 3.65 1.86 10.39
CA LYS A 136 4.97 1.47 10.91
C LYS A 136 5.85 2.67 11.25
N GLY A 137 5.67 3.75 10.49
CA GLY A 137 6.48 4.96 10.62
C GLY A 137 6.08 6.02 9.61
N ASN A 138 6.91 7.06 9.47
CA ASN A 138 6.69 8.15 8.52
C ASN A 138 7.39 7.86 7.18
N ALA A 139 6.68 8.04 6.06
CA ALA A 139 7.19 7.79 4.72
C ALA A 139 8.36 8.71 4.35
N GLY A 140 8.34 9.98 4.76
CA GLY A 140 9.43 10.94 4.53
C GLY A 140 10.73 10.57 5.25
N THR A 141 10.64 9.90 6.40
CA THR A 141 11.84 9.46 7.15
C THR A 141 12.31 8.08 6.72
N GLU A 142 11.38 7.12 6.58
CA GLU A 142 11.72 5.71 6.45
C GLU A 142 11.71 5.23 5.00
N LEU A 143 10.75 5.65 4.18
CA LEU A 143 10.60 5.20 2.79
C LEU A 143 11.28 6.11 1.77
N TRP A 144 11.32 7.42 1.99
CA TRP A 144 11.92 8.36 1.05
C TRP A 144 13.43 8.14 0.95
N ASN A 145 13.95 8.15 -0.27
CA ASN A 145 15.37 7.91 -0.54
C ASN A 145 16.22 9.20 -0.53
N GLY A 146 15.61 10.37 -0.35
CA GLY A 146 16.28 11.67 -0.25
C GLY A 146 16.86 12.22 -1.56
N LYS A 147 16.54 11.62 -2.72
CA LYS A 147 17.17 11.98 -4.00
C LYS A 147 16.35 12.92 -4.87
N ASP A 148 15.03 12.78 -4.84
CA ASP A 148 14.11 13.52 -5.70
C ASP A 148 13.03 14.16 -4.81
N GLY A 149 13.22 15.45 -4.51
CA GLY A 149 12.34 16.23 -3.64
C GLY A 149 11.05 16.63 -4.34
N ASP A 150 11.11 16.95 -5.64
CA ASP A 150 9.94 17.31 -6.44
C ASP A 150 9.01 16.11 -6.61
N ALA A 151 9.58 14.91 -6.88
CA ALA A 151 8.80 13.69 -6.89
C ALA A 151 8.16 13.44 -5.52
N TYR A 152 8.89 13.61 -4.42
CA TYR A 152 8.32 13.44 -3.07
C TYR A 152 7.19 14.43 -2.80
N ALA A 153 7.36 15.72 -3.13
CA ALA A 153 6.32 16.74 -3.01
C ALA A 153 5.07 16.40 -3.83
N GLN A 154 5.24 15.93 -5.06
CA GLN A 154 4.11 15.49 -5.90
C GLN A 154 3.31 14.34 -5.25
N TRP A 155 3.97 13.42 -4.54
CA TRP A 155 3.27 12.39 -3.79
C TRP A 155 2.55 12.94 -2.55
N LEU A 156 3.11 13.94 -1.87
CA LEU A 156 2.41 14.64 -0.78
C LEU A 156 1.15 15.33 -1.30
N ASP A 157 1.27 16.13 -2.37
CA ASP A 157 0.16 16.82 -3.01
C ASP A 157 -0.93 15.83 -3.47
N ALA A 158 -0.54 14.68 -4.02
CA ALA A 158 -1.47 13.62 -4.38
C ALA A 158 -2.19 13.04 -3.15
N GLY A 159 -1.48 12.88 -2.03
CA GLY A 159 -2.06 12.44 -0.76
C GLY A 159 -3.09 13.44 -0.22
N GLU A 160 -2.79 14.73 -0.25
CA GLU A 160 -3.71 15.79 0.19
C GLU A 160 -4.91 15.93 -0.75
N THR A 161 -4.69 15.77 -2.05
CA THR A 161 -5.76 15.87 -3.06
C THR A 161 -6.73 14.69 -2.98
N LEU A 162 -6.21 13.47 -2.80
CA LEU A 162 -7.03 12.25 -2.73
C LEU A 162 -7.67 12.08 -1.34
N CYS A 163 -7.00 12.56 -0.29
CA CYS A 163 -7.42 12.42 1.10
C CYS A 163 -7.62 13.80 1.73
N PRO A 164 -8.69 14.54 1.38
CA PRO A 164 -8.91 15.91 1.86
C PRO A 164 -9.09 16.00 3.38
N ASP A 165 -9.53 14.90 4.02
CA ASP A 165 -9.65 14.80 5.48
C ASP A 165 -8.30 14.57 6.19
N ALA A 166 -7.19 14.57 5.46
CA ALA A 166 -5.84 14.43 6.01
C ALA A 166 -5.31 15.73 6.67
N GLY A 167 -6.01 16.86 6.58
CA GLY A 167 -5.55 18.18 7.01
C GLY A 167 -6.33 18.78 8.18
#